data_AF-Q67S84-F1
#
_entry.id   AF-Q67S84-F1
#
_cell.length_a   1.000
_cell.length_b   1.000
_cell.length_c   1.000
_cell.angle_alpha   90.00
_cell.angle_beta   90.00
_cell.angle_gamma   90.00
#
_symmetry.space_group_name_H-M   'P 1'
#
loop_
_entity.id
_entity.type
_entity.pdbx_description
1 polymer ?
#
loop_
_entity_poly.entity_id
_entity_poly.type
_entity_poly.pdbx_seq_one_letter_code
_entity_poly.pdbx_strand_id
1 'polypeptide(L)'
;MRRGPAVLLLICLLFGAAYGAWRAAAFGYGQLSAFQPVAARAERPAIGSAPLADRVVLLLIDGLTADRVYRLPSLDWLRRHGAAYRLEAAEAGGTSDWTATLLSGTPPAHGGFPAAPGGGTAGVDTLIDAAARSQVPAGGAGGPALAALAGGALSPWREGATLAELGDAVYAMLEPGGPRLVIVQAADLAGGEVDDGALAELDLRLVALFDRIDWRDTAVVVAGSPDGRAARTGSPLILAGSGVLAGGGGDATVYDVAPTVAALAGLPAPVSPRGKPILSALAVEGRPLDALTQVHLESRRAWAAAALAAYGSHEELPPAPASAVEGAAYLERMEQRLRTARETWMKAGALDRLPYVGPALLLMLLYLLFVYRSPSGGAAFRAHLAYLAAFHLLFFALGGQYGTGAAGLDGPWAWAALRYVLAAAGAGVLAASAAGYAVSRRPFRKSRYVAAAGLHAALSCAALLALPVGALVLATGWEFPVALPPAGLWVWFFLTCLQVMVLGALAPVWAVVTVQAARFARHRWPVPEVGDPEVNADRVVRLKALRRARRRS
;
A
#
# COMPACT_ATOMS: atom_id res chain seq x y z
N MET A 1 -30.60 -33.65 -27.78
CA MET A 1 -29.37 -33.77 -26.95
C MET A 1 -29.70 -33.71 -25.47
N ARG A 2 -29.31 -34.74 -24.71
CA ARG A 2 -29.43 -34.76 -23.23
C ARG A 2 -28.50 -33.67 -22.70
N ARG A 3 -29.04 -32.66 -22.00
CA ARG A 3 -28.25 -31.51 -21.47
C ARG A 3 -27.72 -31.73 -20.05
N GLY A 4 -27.84 -32.94 -19.49
CA GLY A 4 -27.17 -33.32 -18.23
C GLY A 4 -25.65 -33.08 -18.28
N PRO A 5 -24.95 -33.51 -19.35
CA PRO A 5 -23.53 -33.22 -19.55
C PRO A 5 -23.19 -31.73 -19.54
N ALA A 6 -24.08 -30.86 -20.01
CA ALA A 6 -23.83 -29.41 -20.05
C ALA A 6 -23.86 -28.77 -18.66
N VAL A 7 -24.76 -29.21 -17.77
CA VAL A 7 -24.82 -28.74 -16.37
C VAL A 7 -23.56 -29.19 -15.62
N LEU A 8 -23.16 -30.45 -15.80
CA LEU A 8 -21.93 -30.98 -15.21
C LEU A 8 -20.70 -30.21 -15.70
N LEU A 9 -20.60 -29.95 -17.01
CA LEU A 9 -19.51 -29.17 -17.59
C LEU A 9 -19.41 -27.77 -16.97
N LEU A 10 -20.53 -27.07 -16.78
CA LEU A 10 -20.53 -25.74 -16.14
C LEU A 10 -20.05 -25.79 -14.69
N ILE A 11 -20.44 -26.82 -13.94
CA ILE A 11 -19.96 -27.04 -12.57
C ILE A 11 -18.44 -27.30 -12.58
N CYS A 12 -17.94 -28.14 -13.49
CA CYS A 12 -16.51 -28.39 -13.63
C CYS A 12 -15.72 -27.13 -14.00
N LEU A 13 -16.24 -26.30 -14.91
CA LEU A 13 -15.62 -25.01 -15.28
C LEU A 13 -15.58 -24.05 -14.09
N LEU A 14 -16.63 -24.01 -13.28
CA LEU A 14 -16.68 -23.19 -12.07
C LEU A 14 -15.71 -23.68 -10.98
N PHE A 15 -15.58 -24.99 -10.78
CA PHE A 15 -14.53 -25.54 -9.92
C PHE A 15 -13.13 -25.25 -10.45
N GLY A 16 -12.92 -25.37 -11.76
CA GLY A 16 -11.66 -24.98 -12.41
C GLY A 16 -11.34 -23.50 -12.19
N ALA A 17 -12.33 -22.62 -12.29
CA ALA A 17 -12.17 -21.19 -12.01
C ALA A 17 -11.83 -20.94 -10.52
N ALA A 18 -12.48 -21.64 -9.59
CA ALA A 18 -12.14 -21.54 -8.17
C ALA A 18 -10.70 -22.00 -7.88
N TYR A 19 -10.29 -23.14 -8.45
CA TYR A 19 -8.92 -23.63 -8.32
C TYR A 19 -7.89 -22.66 -8.92
N GLY A 20 -8.17 -22.11 -10.11
CA GLY A 20 -7.32 -21.11 -10.74
C GLY A 20 -7.20 -19.83 -9.91
N ALA A 21 -8.31 -19.35 -9.34
CA ALA A 21 -8.32 -18.19 -8.46
C ALA A 21 -7.53 -18.43 -7.16
N TRP A 22 -7.65 -19.63 -6.57
CA TRP A 22 -6.84 -20.02 -5.41
C TRP A 22 -5.34 -20.06 -5.74
N ARG A 23 -4.95 -20.67 -6.86
CA ARG A 23 -3.55 -20.71 -7.32
C ARG A 23 -3.01 -19.31 -7.58
N ALA A 24 -3.80 -18.44 -8.21
CA ALA A 24 -3.42 -17.05 -8.48
C ALA A 24 -3.22 -16.27 -7.19
N ALA A 25 -4.12 -16.43 -6.20
CA ALA A 25 -3.97 -15.81 -4.89
C ALA A 25 -2.72 -16.32 -4.15
N ALA A 26 -2.50 -17.64 -4.12
CA ALA A 26 -1.32 -18.23 -3.46
C ALA A 26 -0.01 -17.74 -4.11
N PHE A 27 0.04 -17.70 -5.45
CA PHE A 27 1.20 -17.21 -6.18
C PHE A 27 1.43 -15.71 -5.94
N GLY A 28 0.38 -14.88 -6.04
CA GLY A 28 0.46 -13.46 -5.77
C GLY A 28 0.95 -13.15 -4.35
N TYR A 29 0.44 -13.88 -3.35
CA TYR A 29 0.91 -13.77 -1.97
C TYR A 29 2.40 -14.15 -1.83
N GLY A 30 2.81 -15.25 -2.49
CA GLY A 30 4.23 -15.65 -2.54
C GLY A 30 5.12 -14.53 -3.08
N GLN A 31 4.73 -13.92 -4.21
CA GLN A 31 5.48 -12.81 -4.83
C GLN A 31 5.52 -11.57 -3.93
N LEU A 32 4.43 -11.23 -3.25
CA LEU A 32 4.42 -10.13 -2.28
C LEU A 32 5.33 -10.41 -1.09
N SER A 33 5.31 -11.63 -0.56
CA SER A 33 6.14 -12.02 0.60
C SER A 33 7.63 -12.12 0.28
N ALA A 34 7.97 -12.43 -0.98
CA ALA A 34 9.33 -12.51 -1.47
C ALA A 34 9.85 -11.18 -2.03
N PHE A 35 9.02 -10.13 -2.07
CA PHE A 35 9.42 -8.83 -2.59
C PHE A 35 10.53 -8.23 -1.72
N GLN A 36 11.55 -7.72 -2.40
CA GLN A 36 12.61 -6.93 -1.77
C GLN A 36 12.71 -5.59 -2.49
N PRO A 37 12.76 -4.46 -1.76
CA PRO A 37 12.93 -3.16 -2.36
C PRO A 37 14.26 -3.05 -3.10
N VAL A 38 14.29 -2.27 -4.17
CA VAL A 38 15.53 -1.98 -4.90
C VAL A 38 16.57 -1.29 -4.04
N ALA A 39 16.16 -0.45 -3.08
CA ALA A 39 17.07 0.15 -2.12
C ALA A 39 17.90 -0.90 -1.35
N ALA A 40 17.36 -2.10 -1.14
CA ALA A 40 18.10 -3.19 -0.49
C ALA A 40 19.17 -3.85 -1.35
N ARG A 41 19.10 -3.69 -2.68
CA ARG A 41 20.07 -4.23 -3.63
C ARG A 41 21.01 -3.16 -4.19
N ALA A 42 20.75 -1.90 -3.88
CA ALA A 42 21.56 -0.80 -4.36
C ALA A 42 22.92 -0.79 -3.66
N GLU A 43 23.94 -0.38 -4.41
CA GLU A 43 25.25 -0.12 -3.84
C GLU A 43 25.14 0.96 -2.77
N ARG A 44 25.79 0.75 -1.63
CA ARG A 44 25.72 1.65 -0.48
C ARG A 44 26.97 2.52 -0.48
N PRO A 45 26.85 3.85 -0.66
CA PRO A 45 28.00 4.74 -0.57
C PRO A 45 28.70 4.60 0.79
N ALA A 46 30.02 4.63 0.77
CA ALA A 46 30.87 4.53 1.96
C ALA A 46 31.42 5.89 2.41
N ILE A 47 31.45 6.88 1.51
CA ILE A 47 32.09 8.18 1.73
C ILE A 47 31.01 9.22 2.04
N GLY A 48 31.15 9.89 3.19
CA GLY A 48 30.35 11.04 3.58
C GLY A 48 31.01 12.38 3.23
N SER A 49 30.32 13.48 3.54
CA SER A 49 30.92 14.81 3.49
C SER A 49 31.73 15.10 4.74
N ALA A 50 32.43 16.23 4.78
CA ALA A 50 32.93 16.76 6.04
C ALA A 50 31.75 16.95 7.02
N PRO A 51 31.90 16.59 8.30
CA PRO A 51 30.86 16.81 9.30
C PRO A 51 30.62 18.31 9.52
N LEU A 52 29.36 18.70 9.69
CA LEU A 52 28.98 20.07 10.07
C LEU A 52 28.89 20.23 11.59
N ALA A 53 28.76 19.11 12.32
CA ALA A 53 28.81 19.03 13.76
C ALA A 53 29.69 17.85 14.20
N ASP A 54 30.41 18.00 15.31
CA ASP A 54 31.26 16.93 15.83
C ASP A 54 30.43 15.78 16.40
N ARG A 55 29.26 16.12 16.96
CA ARG A 55 28.26 15.19 17.49
C ARG A 55 26.85 15.56 17.01
N VAL A 56 26.04 14.55 16.72
CA VAL A 56 24.62 14.71 16.38
C VAL A 56 23.76 13.85 17.30
N VAL A 57 22.76 14.47 17.94
CA VAL A 57 21.77 13.80 18.78
C VAL A 57 20.41 13.85 18.05
N LEU A 58 19.93 12.69 17.62
CA LEU A 58 18.62 12.52 16.99
C LEU A 58 17.62 11.99 18.03
N LEU A 59 16.68 12.84 18.44
CA LEU A 59 15.57 12.50 19.32
C LEU A 59 14.29 12.25 18.52
N LEU A 60 13.76 11.04 18.61
CA LEU A 60 12.49 10.62 18.04
C LEU A 60 11.47 10.55 19.18
N ILE A 61 10.45 11.41 19.15
CA ILE A 61 9.41 11.47 20.19
C ILE A 61 8.09 10.99 19.61
N ASP A 62 7.67 9.78 20.01
CA ASP A 62 6.43 9.19 19.54
C ASP A 62 5.23 9.95 20.13
N GLY A 63 4.28 10.32 19.26
CA GLY A 63 3.13 11.15 19.61
C GLY A 63 3.41 12.66 19.59
N LEU A 64 4.62 13.13 19.34
CA LEU A 64 4.88 14.57 19.26
C LEU A 64 4.29 15.18 17.99
N THR A 65 3.38 16.14 18.16
CA THR A 65 2.70 16.86 17.06
C THR A 65 3.12 18.32 17.01
N ALA A 66 2.94 18.96 15.84
CA ALA A 66 3.35 20.36 15.65
C ALA A 66 2.67 21.33 16.65
N ASP A 67 1.43 21.06 17.06
CA ASP A 67 0.71 21.85 18.06
C ASP A 67 1.25 21.66 19.49
N ARG A 68 1.72 20.45 19.83
CA ARG A 68 2.29 20.15 21.15
C ARG A 68 3.64 20.83 21.36
N VAL A 69 4.41 21.11 20.30
CA VAL A 69 5.69 21.83 20.39
C VAL A 69 5.54 23.19 21.07
N TYR A 70 4.47 23.94 20.76
CA TYR A 70 4.23 25.26 21.37
C TYR A 70 3.90 25.22 22.86
N ARG A 71 3.59 24.02 23.38
CA ARG A 71 3.29 23.78 24.80
C ARG A 71 4.50 23.28 25.58
N LEU A 72 5.63 23.05 24.90
CA LEU A 72 6.90 22.58 25.46
C LEU A 72 7.92 23.72 25.35
N PRO A 73 8.08 24.56 26.39
CA PRO A 73 9.01 25.69 26.39
C PRO A 73 10.42 25.36 25.90
N SER A 74 10.95 24.18 26.24
CA SER A 74 12.27 23.71 25.79
C SER A 74 12.35 23.54 24.27
N LEU A 75 11.33 22.96 23.64
CA LEU A 75 11.28 22.80 22.19
C LEU A 75 10.96 24.11 21.47
N ASP A 76 10.12 24.97 22.04
CA ASP A 76 9.89 26.31 21.48
C ASP A 76 11.16 27.18 21.56
N TRP A 77 11.98 27.01 22.60
CA TRP A 77 13.30 27.64 22.68
C TRP A 77 14.20 27.16 21.52
N LEU A 78 14.31 25.85 21.28
CA LEU A 78 15.07 25.31 20.15
C LEU A 78 14.55 25.84 18.81
N ARG A 79 13.23 25.87 18.64
CA ARG A 79 12.55 26.37 17.44
C ARG A 79 12.94 27.82 17.10
N ARG A 80 13.08 28.67 18.13
CA ARG A 80 13.46 30.09 17.96
C ARG A 80 14.95 30.29 17.69
N HIS A 81 15.81 29.39 18.16
CA HIS A 81 17.27 29.49 18.03
C HIS A 81 17.86 28.58 16.95
N GLY A 82 17.04 27.77 16.30
CA GLY A 82 17.42 26.83 15.26
C GLY A 82 16.49 26.91 14.04
N ALA A 83 16.26 25.77 13.40
CA ALA A 83 15.37 25.64 12.26
C ALA A 83 14.19 24.71 12.60
N ALA A 84 13.01 24.99 12.04
CA ALA A 84 11.82 24.23 12.34
C ALA A 84 10.90 23.99 11.14
N TYR A 85 10.56 22.73 10.92
CA TYR A 85 9.78 22.28 9.78
C TYR A 85 8.59 21.44 10.22
N ARG A 86 7.55 21.46 9.39
CA ARG A 86 6.46 20.49 9.47
C ARG A 86 6.75 19.34 8.52
N LEU A 87 6.82 18.13 9.07
CA LEU A 87 7.01 16.89 8.32
C LEU A 87 5.71 16.42 7.71
N GLU A 88 5.72 16.24 6.39
CA GLU A 88 4.66 15.61 5.63
C GLU A 88 4.86 14.10 5.50
N ALA A 89 3.76 13.38 5.70
CA ALA A 89 3.67 11.95 5.92
C ALA A 89 3.08 11.17 4.74
N ALA A 90 2.93 11.78 3.55
CA ALA A 90 1.91 11.44 2.55
C ALA A 90 1.71 9.94 2.19
N GLU A 91 2.66 9.06 2.51
CA GLU A 91 2.59 7.62 2.26
C GLU A 91 3.05 6.72 3.44
N ALA A 92 3.46 7.27 4.59
CA ALA A 92 3.95 6.48 5.72
C ALA A 92 2.77 6.00 6.59
N GLY A 93 2.31 4.78 6.34
CA GLY A 93 1.25 4.15 7.11
C GLY A 93 1.81 3.44 8.36
N GLY A 94 1.45 3.91 9.55
CA GLY A 94 1.76 3.26 10.83
C GLY A 94 3.03 3.75 11.53
N THR A 95 3.11 3.54 12.85
CA THR A 95 4.21 4.01 13.72
C THR A 95 5.50 3.20 13.57
N SER A 96 5.40 1.89 13.33
CA SER A 96 6.57 1.00 13.16
C SER A 96 7.38 1.31 11.90
N ASP A 97 6.71 1.83 10.86
CA ASP A 97 7.35 2.19 9.59
C ASP A 97 7.95 3.60 9.67
N TRP A 98 7.49 4.43 10.60
CA TRP A 98 7.93 5.82 10.73
C TRP A 98 9.40 5.93 11.16
N THR A 99 9.81 5.21 12.21
CA THR A 99 11.21 5.19 12.67
C THR A 99 12.15 4.72 11.56
N ALA A 100 11.76 3.65 10.84
CA ALA A 100 12.53 3.16 9.71
C ALA A 100 12.64 4.20 8.59
N THR A 101 11.54 4.90 8.27
CA THR A 101 11.52 5.96 7.27
C THR A 101 12.36 7.16 7.67
N LEU A 102 12.30 7.61 8.93
CA LEU A 102 13.12 8.73 9.43
C LEU A 102 14.62 8.39 9.37
N LEU A 103 14.99 7.14 9.67
CA LEU A 103 16.39 6.70 9.70
C LEU A 103 16.95 6.31 8.32
N SER A 104 16.11 5.99 7.35
CA SER A 104 16.55 5.61 5.99
C SER A 104 16.29 6.69 4.93
N GLY A 105 15.40 7.64 5.23
CA GLY A 105 14.85 8.57 4.26
C GLY A 105 14.03 7.87 3.18
N THR A 106 13.70 6.59 3.33
CA THR A 106 13.05 5.77 2.29
C THR A 106 11.57 5.58 2.63
N PRO A 107 10.64 5.80 1.67
CA PRO A 107 9.24 5.44 1.85
C PRO A 107 9.08 3.95 2.11
N PRO A 108 8.08 3.53 2.89
CA PRO A 108 7.84 2.12 3.13
C PRO A 108 7.64 1.41 1.78
N ALA A 109 8.56 0.49 1.46
CA ALA A 109 8.53 -0.25 0.21
C ALA A 109 7.27 -1.13 0.07
N HIS A 110 6.68 -1.45 1.22
CA HIS A 110 5.46 -2.20 1.37
C HIS A 110 4.23 -1.28 1.52
N GLY A 111 4.29 0.02 1.20
CA GLY A 111 3.23 1.00 1.45
C GLY A 111 1.80 0.45 1.31
N GLY A 112 1.19 0.15 2.46
CA GLY A 112 -0.17 -0.40 2.55
C GLY A 112 -0.33 -1.92 2.62
N PHE A 113 0.76 -2.66 2.66
CA PHE A 113 0.82 -4.09 2.93
C PHE A 113 1.37 -4.32 4.34
N PRO A 114 0.90 -5.35 5.05
CA PRO A 114 1.53 -5.76 6.29
C PRO A 114 2.98 -6.16 6.01
N ALA A 115 3.89 -5.77 6.90
CA ALA A 115 5.27 -6.24 6.84
C ALA A 115 5.30 -7.77 6.88
N ALA A 116 6.21 -8.37 6.11
CA ALA A 116 6.42 -9.82 6.17
C ALA A 116 6.75 -10.25 7.62
N PRO A 117 6.27 -11.42 8.08
CA PRO A 117 6.66 -11.96 9.38
C PRO A 117 8.18 -12.16 9.40
N GLY A 118 8.88 -11.30 10.14
CA GLY A 118 10.35 -11.17 10.08
C GLY A 118 10.88 -9.73 10.06
N GLY A 119 10.01 -8.73 9.92
CA GLY A 119 10.38 -7.31 10.05
C GLY A 119 10.68 -6.65 8.71
N GLY A 120 9.79 -5.75 8.27
CA GLY A 120 9.78 -5.09 6.96
C GLY A 120 10.92 -4.09 6.70
N THR A 121 12.01 -4.17 7.46
CA THR A 121 13.18 -3.28 7.40
C THR A 121 14.44 -3.99 6.90
N ALA A 122 14.38 -5.32 6.73
CA ALA A 122 15.50 -6.11 6.22
C ALA A 122 15.98 -5.58 4.86
N GLY A 123 17.20 -5.03 4.87
CA GLY A 123 17.90 -4.55 3.68
C GLY A 123 17.80 -3.05 3.42
N VAL A 124 16.95 -2.29 4.12
CA VAL A 124 16.91 -0.82 3.95
C VAL A 124 18.20 -0.22 4.51
N ASP A 125 18.84 0.68 3.76
CA ASP A 125 20.01 1.40 4.23
C ASP A 125 19.59 2.51 5.20
N THR A 126 20.12 2.49 6.42
CA THR A 126 19.79 3.46 7.48
C THR A 126 20.98 4.30 7.89
N LEU A 127 20.74 5.35 8.68
CA LEU A 127 21.78 6.12 9.38
C LEU A 127 22.68 5.24 10.26
N ILE A 128 22.12 4.18 10.85
CA ILE A 128 22.87 3.23 11.68
C ILE A 128 23.86 2.46 10.80
N ASP A 129 23.40 1.97 9.64
CA ASP A 129 24.27 1.32 8.66
C ASP A 129 25.30 2.28 8.09
N ALA A 130 24.94 3.53 7.84
CA ALA A 130 25.85 4.57 7.34
C ALA A 130 26.97 4.86 8.37
N ALA A 131 26.62 5.01 9.64
CA ALA A 131 27.57 5.20 10.72
C ALA A 131 28.52 4.00 10.86
N ALA A 132 27.98 2.77 10.82
CA ALA A 132 28.77 1.55 10.88
C ALA A 132 29.77 1.45 9.70
N ARG A 133 29.32 1.75 8.46
CA ARG A 133 30.17 1.75 7.27
C ARG A 133 31.31 2.77 7.34
N SER A 134 31.03 3.96 7.89
CA SER A 134 32.01 5.02 8.04
C SER A 134 32.78 4.96 9.36
N GLN A 135 32.58 3.88 10.15
CA GLN A 135 33.21 3.68 11.46
C GLN A 135 32.99 4.86 12.43
N VAL A 136 31.86 5.56 12.30
CA VAL A 136 31.48 6.63 13.20
C VAL A 136 30.84 6.00 14.44
N PRO A 137 31.38 6.22 15.65
CA PRO A 137 30.81 5.66 16.88
C PRO A 137 29.37 6.15 17.06
N ALA A 138 28.43 5.20 17.13
CA ALA A 138 27.01 5.46 17.27
C ALA A 138 26.45 4.74 18.50
N GLY A 139 25.75 5.48 19.36
CA GLY A 139 25.04 4.95 20.51
C GLY A 139 23.54 5.14 20.36
N GLY A 140 22.75 4.45 21.18
CA GLY A 140 21.31 4.67 21.16
C GLY A 140 20.58 4.19 22.39
N ALA A 141 19.37 4.73 22.53
CA ALA A 141 18.51 4.46 23.67
C ALA A 141 17.05 4.46 23.19
N GLY A 142 16.25 3.46 23.53
CA GLY A 142 14.82 3.47 23.17
C GLY A 142 14.12 2.13 23.14
N GLY A 143 12.97 2.13 22.48
CA GLY A 143 12.05 1.00 22.44
C GLY A 143 12.43 -0.14 21.47
N PRO A 144 11.60 -1.19 21.42
CA PRO A 144 11.88 -2.40 20.65
C PRO A 144 11.95 -2.18 19.13
N ALA A 145 11.25 -1.16 18.60
CA ALA A 145 11.28 -0.83 17.17
C ALA A 145 12.67 -0.34 16.73
N LEU A 146 13.25 0.61 17.47
CA LEU A 146 14.62 1.06 17.25
C LEU A 146 15.64 -0.05 17.53
N ALA A 147 15.43 -0.85 18.59
CA ALA A 147 16.31 -1.98 18.91
C ALA A 147 16.40 -3.00 17.75
N ALA A 148 15.25 -3.34 17.16
CA ALA A 148 15.17 -4.25 16.02
C ALA A 148 15.87 -3.70 14.77
N LEU A 149 15.74 -2.39 14.53
CA LEU A 149 16.47 -1.69 13.46
C LEU A 149 17.98 -1.64 13.69
N ALA A 150 18.39 -1.43 14.95
CA ALA A 150 19.79 -1.32 15.31
C ALA A 150 20.53 -2.65 15.15
N GLY A 151 19.89 -3.80 15.40
CA GLY A 151 20.50 -5.12 15.22
C GLY A 151 21.82 -5.30 15.99
N GLY A 152 22.02 -4.56 17.09
CA GLY A 152 23.26 -4.54 17.88
C GLY A 152 24.36 -3.59 17.36
N ALA A 153 24.13 -2.81 16.30
CA ALA A 153 25.10 -1.87 15.75
C ALA A 153 25.29 -0.58 16.58
N LEU A 154 24.35 -0.27 17.49
CA LEU A 154 24.46 0.86 18.40
C LEU A 154 25.13 0.45 19.70
N SER A 155 26.20 1.16 20.08
CA SER A 155 26.95 0.93 21.32
C SER A 155 27.47 2.27 21.90
N PRO A 156 27.14 2.59 23.17
CA PRO A 156 26.30 1.81 24.08
C PRO A 156 24.82 1.78 23.65
N TRP A 157 24.09 0.76 24.11
CA TRP A 157 22.64 0.59 23.90
C TRP A 157 21.90 0.53 25.23
N ARG A 158 20.76 1.23 25.33
CA ARG A 158 19.84 1.14 26.47
C ARG A 158 18.40 0.96 26.01
N GLU A 159 17.74 -0.09 26.50
CA GLU A 159 16.30 -0.27 26.29
C GLU A 159 15.51 0.56 27.33
N GLY A 160 14.41 1.16 26.86
CA GLY A 160 13.46 1.91 27.68
C GLY A 160 12.40 2.59 26.81
N ALA A 161 11.29 3.00 27.42
CA ALA A 161 10.16 3.58 26.71
C ALA A 161 10.05 5.09 26.88
N THR A 162 10.54 5.67 27.98
CA THR A 162 10.38 7.10 28.29
C THR A 162 11.72 7.79 28.46
N LEU A 163 11.77 9.10 28.24
CA LEU A 163 13.01 9.86 28.42
C LEU A 163 13.52 9.79 29.88
N ALA A 164 12.62 9.63 30.85
CA ALA A 164 12.96 9.40 32.25
C ALA A 164 13.75 8.11 32.47
N GLU A 165 13.39 7.01 31.80
CA GLU A 165 14.08 5.72 31.90
C GLU A 165 15.42 5.72 31.14
N LEU A 166 15.50 6.50 30.07
CA LEU A 166 16.67 6.57 29.19
C LEU A 166 17.71 7.59 29.66
N GLY A 167 17.32 8.56 30.50
CA GLY A 167 18.10 9.74 30.86
C GLY A 167 19.55 9.46 31.24
N ASP A 168 19.80 8.60 32.24
CA ASP A 168 21.15 8.30 32.72
C ASP A 168 22.06 7.72 31.61
N ALA A 169 21.50 6.85 30.77
CA ALA A 169 22.25 6.27 29.65
C ALA A 169 22.55 7.31 28.56
N VAL A 170 21.58 8.17 28.25
CA VAL A 170 21.78 9.28 27.30
C VAL A 170 22.82 10.26 27.83
N TYR A 171 22.79 10.61 29.12
CA TYR A 171 23.79 11.48 29.72
C TYR A 171 25.20 10.88 29.63
N ALA A 172 25.34 9.59 29.93
CA ALA A 172 26.62 8.91 29.76
C ALA A 172 27.13 8.91 28.31
N MET A 173 26.24 8.87 27.31
CA MET A 173 26.60 8.99 25.89
C MET A 173 27.05 10.41 25.50
N LEU A 174 26.60 11.44 26.23
CA LEU A 174 26.96 12.84 25.99
C LEU A 174 28.27 13.26 26.67
N GLU A 175 28.82 12.45 27.57
CA GLU A 175 30.12 12.73 28.17
C GLU A 175 31.25 12.82 27.10
N PRO A 176 32.37 13.51 27.40
CA PRO A 176 33.51 13.57 26.50
C PRO A 176 34.01 12.17 26.12
N GLY A 177 34.22 11.92 24.82
CA GLY A 177 34.60 10.61 24.30
C GLY A 177 33.43 9.63 24.06
N GLY A 178 32.20 10.03 24.37
CA GLY A 178 30.99 9.32 23.97
C GLY A 178 30.79 9.29 22.45
N PRO A 179 29.78 8.54 21.96
CA PRO A 179 29.48 8.41 20.54
C PRO A 179 29.25 9.76 19.82
N ARG A 180 29.56 9.80 18.53
CA ARG A 180 29.35 10.96 17.66
C ARG A 180 27.93 11.02 17.10
N LEU A 181 27.28 9.88 16.93
CA LEU A 181 25.86 9.81 16.59
C LEU A 181 25.09 9.20 17.77
N VAL A 182 24.12 9.91 18.32
CA VAL A 182 23.25 9.41 19.38
C VAL A 182 21.82 9.38 18.87
N ILE A 183 21.18 8.21 18.88
CA ILE A 183 19.78 8.07 18.45
C ILE A 183 18.93 7.67 19.66
N VAL A 184 17.97 8.52 20.02
CA VAL A 184 17.06 8.29 21.13
C VAL A 184 15.64 8.16 20.60
N GLN A 185 14.93 7.08 20.94
CA GLN A 185 13.49 6.97 20.71
C GLN A 185 12.76 6.92 22.04
N ALA A 186 11.87 7.88 22.25
CA ALA A 186 11.09 8.03 23.46
C ALA A 186 9.59 8.07 23.13
N ALA A 187 8.79 7.35 23.91
CA ALA A 187 7.35 7.16 23.72
C ALA A 187 6.53 7.86 24.80
N ASP A 188 7.07 8.92 25.41
CA ASP A 188 6.45 9.71 26.48
C ASP A 188 5.06 10.25 26.11
N LEU A 189 4.80 10.51 24.82
CA LEU A 189 3.54 11.04 24.32
C LEU A 189 2.72 10.02 23.50
N ALA A 190 3.14 8.75 23.50
CA ALA A 190 2.45 7.70 22.76
C ALA A 190 1.20 7.22 23.51
N GLY A 191 0.11 6.97 22.78
CA GLY A 191 -0.96 6.07 23.27
C GLY A 191 -2.19 6.67 23.93
N GLY A 192 -2.63 7.89 23.62
CA GLY A 192 -3.94 8.38 24.11
C GLY A 192 -4.11 9.89 24.13
N GLU A 193 -5.07 10.36 24.94
CA GLU A 193 -5.10 11.79 25.32
C GLU A 193 -3.86 12.09 26.16
N VAL A 194 -3.04 13.02 25.67
CA VAL A 194 -1.87 13.53 26.37
C VAL A 194 -2.33 14.71 27.22
N ASP A 195 -2.19 14.58 28.53
CA ASP A 195 -2.49 15.65 29.48
C ASP A 195 -1.32 16.64 29.63
N ASP A 196 -1.59 17.73 30.32
CA ASP A 196 -0.62 18.80 30.55
C ASP A 196 0.53 18.35 31.48
N GLY A 197 0.29 17.34 32.31
CA GLY A 197 1.29 16.76 33.20
C GLY A 197 2.36 15.99 32.43
N ALA A 198 1.96 15.16 31.48
CA ALA A 198 2.86 14.42 30.60
C ALA A 198 3.72 15.36 29.75
N LEU A 199 3.14 16.46 29.24
CA LEU A 199 3.89 17.50 28.53
C LEU A 199 4.90 18.20 29.44
N ALA A 200 4.48 18.58 30.66
CA ALA A 200 5.38 19.24 31.62
C ALA A 200 6.54 18.34 32.05
N GLU A 201 6.29 17.05 32.30
CA GLU A 201 7.35 16.09 32.65
C GLU A 201 8.33 15.91 31.49
N LEU A 202 7.83 15.73 30.26
CA LEU A 202 8.69 15.67 29.07
C LEU A 202 9.54 16.93 28.93
N ASP A 203 8.95 18.12 29.10
CA ASP A 203 9.67 19.39 29.01
C ASP A 203 10.79 19.50 30.05
N LEU A 204 10.52 19.13 31.31
CA LEU A 204 11.53 19.10 32.38
C LEU A 204 12.71 18.19 32.03
N ARG A 205 12.44 17.02 31.43
CA ARG A 205 13.48 16.08 31.01
C ARG A 205 14.28 16.60 29.82
N LEU A 206 13.62 17.25 28.86
CA LEU A 206 14.27 17.89 27.72
C LEU A 206 15.17 19.04 28.18
N VAL A 207 14.73 19.89 29.12
CA VAL A 207 15.57 20.94 29.72
C VAL A 207 16.82 20.32 30.35
N ALA A 208 16.65 19.30 31.20
CA ALA A 208 17.77 18.64 31.85
C ALA A 208 18.77 18.00 30.86
N LEU A 209 18.27 17.50 29.72
CA LEU A 209 19.11 17.01 28.63
C LEU A 209 19.84 18.14 27.92
N PHE A 210 19.14 19.21 27.55
CA PHE A 210 19.70 20.35 26.81
C PHE A 210 20.76 21.12 27.62
N ASP A 211 20.64 21.15 28.95
CA ASP A 211 21.65 21.72 29.85
C ASP A 211 22.98 20.97 29.84
N ARG A 212 23.00 19.71 29.36
CA ARG A 212 24.21 18.88 29.23
C ARG A 212 24.88 18.96 27.86
N ILE A 213 24.24 19.59 26.89
CA ILE A 213 24.72 19.65 25.51
C ILE A 213 25.66 20.85 25.34
N ASP A 214 26.85 20.61 24.78
CA ASP A 214 27.69 21.69 24.27
C ASP A 214 27.20 22.11 22.88
N TRP A 215 26.45 23.21 22.83
CA TRP A 215 25.86 23.72 21.60
C TRP A 215 26.88 24.17 20.54
N ARG A 216 28.17 24.28 20.89
CA ARG A 216 29.24 24.67 19.95
C ARG A 216 29.63 23.52 19.02
N ASP A 217 29.58 22.30 19.53
CA ASP A 217 30.06 21.10 18.82
C ASP A 217 28.92 20.12 18.46
N THR A 218 27.78 20.25 19.14
CA THR A 218 26.67 19.30 19.04
C THR A 218 25.50 19.91 18.27
N ALA A 219 24.96 19.13 17.32
CA ALA A 219 23.67 19.37 16.69
C ALA A 219 22.60 18.49 17.35
N VAL A 220 21.44 19.07 17.62
CA VAL A 220 20.26 18.37 18.13
C VAL A 220 19.18 18.38 17.07
N VAL A 221 18.64 17.21 16.75
CA VAL A 221 17.54 17.02 15.81
C VAL A 221 16.40 16.33 16.54
N VAL A 222 15.27 17.01 16.70
CA VAL A 222 14.06 16.46 17.32
C VAL A 222 13.01 16.24 16.25
N ALA A 223 12.55 15.00 16.08
CA ALA A 223 11.50 14.64 15.15
C ALA A 223 10.33 13.96 15.88
N GLY A 224 9.11 14.37 15.56
CA GLY A 224 7.91 13.69 16.05
C GLY A 224 7.48 12.53 15.16
N SER A 225 6.80 11.56 15.76
CA SER A 225 6.07 10.52 15.05
C SER A 225 4.57 10.64 15.35
N PRO A 226 3.68 10.60 14.35
CA PRO A 226 2.26 10.74 14.58
C PRO A 226 1.70 9.49 15.27
N ASP A 227 0.91 9.68 16.34
CA ASP A 227 0.00 8.64 16.79
C ASP A 227 -1.23 8.56 15.84
N GLY A 228 -1.97 7.45 15.85
CA GLY A 228 -3.06 7.18 14.89
C GLY A 228 -4.18 8.24 14.77
N ARG A 229 -4.22 9.28 15.62
CA ARG A 229 -5.15 10.43 15.52
C ARG A 229 -4.44 11.74 15.11
N ALA A 230 -3.13 11.83 15.28
CA ALA A 230 -2.27 13.01 15.05
C ALA A 230 -2.01 13.38 13.58
N ALA A 231 -2.45 12.56 12.61
CA ALA A 231 -2.13 12.76 11.19
C ALA A 231 -2.62 14.11 10.59
N ARG A 232 -3.45 14.90 11.29
CA ARG A 232 -3.99 16.17 10.77
C ARG A 232 -3.12 17.39 11.04
N THR A 233 -2.32 17.44 12.11
CA THR A 233 -1.52 18.63 12.47
C THR A 233 -0.09 18.57 11.95
N GLY A 234 0.35 17.42 11.44
CA GLY A 234 1.71 17.19 10.96
C GLY A 234 2.68 16.92 12.10
N SER A 235 3.76 16.19 11.82
CA SER A 235 4.81 15.92 12.80
C SER A 235 5.88 17.02 12.74
N PRO A 236 6.42 17.50 13.87
CA PRO A 236 7.45 18.52 13.85
C PRO A 236 8.84 17.93 13.55
N LEU A 237 9.69 18.74 12.95
CA LEU A 237 11.14 18.57 12.90
C LEU A 237 11.78 19.86 13.39
N ILE A 238 12.61 19.78 14.43
CA ILE A 238 13.34 20.90 14.99
C ILE A 238 14.83 20.56 14.96
N LEU A 239 15.66 21.46 14.43
CA LEU A 239 17.11 21.33 14.40
C LEU A 239 17.71 22.53 15.13
N ALA A 240 18.75 22.32 15.93
CA ALA A 240 19.48 23.41 16.59
C ALA A 240 20.92 23.00 16.90
N GLY A 241 21.80 23.98 17.15
CA GLY A 241 23.20 23.76 17.51
C GLY A 241 24.16 23.84 16.33
N SER A 242 25.29 23.15 16.44
CA SER A 242 26.38 23.22 15.47
C SER A 242 25.95 22.78 14.06
N GLY A 243 26.40 23.48 13.02
CA GLY A 243 26.05 23.17 11.63
C GLY A 243 24.60 23.49 11.21
N VAL A 244 23.75 24.01 12.10
CA VAL A 244 22.36 24.38 11.81
C VAL A 244 22.22 25.88 11.58
N LEU A 245 21.48 26.27 10.55
CA LEU A 245 21.15 27.67 10.26
C LEU A 245 19.88 28.09 11.02
N ALA A 246 20.01 29.05 11.93
CA ALA A 246 18.89 29.58 12.69
C ALA A 246 17.90 30.37 11.82
N GLY A 247 16.61 30.29 12.14
CA GLY A 247 15.52 30.99 11.43
C GLY A 247 15.00 30.26 10.19
N GLY A 248 15.55 29.09 9.85
CA GLY A 248 15.02 28.22 8.80
C GLY A 248 13.65 27.64 9.17
N GLY A 249 12.76 27.52 8.19
CA GLY A 249 11.50 26.80 8.40
C GLY A 249 10.64 26.63 7.16
N GLY A 250 9.55 25.89 7.31
CA GLY A 250 8.61 25.57 6.24
C GLY A 250 8.10 24.13 6.33
N ASP A 251 7.77 23.56 5.18
CA ASP A 251 7.40 22.15 5.05
C ASP A 251 8.60 21.32 4.60
N ALA A 252 8.74 20.12 5.16
CA ALA A 252 9.72 19.11 4.76
C ALA A 252 9.02 17.75 4.72
N THR A 253 9.64 16.75 4.10
CA THR A 253 9.10 15.39 4.14
C THR A 253 9.84 14.56 5.18
N VAL A 254 9.19 13.53 5.73
CA VAL A 254 9.86 12.56 6.61
C VAL A 254 11.11 11.93 6.01
N TYR A 255 11.15 11.84 4.68
CA TYR A 255 12.26 11.29 3.92
C TYR A 255 13.53 12.14 4.02
N ASP A 256 13.38 13.43 4.34
CA ASP A 256 14.47 14.41 4.33
C ASP A 256 15.28 14.38 5.63
N VAL A 257 14.77 13.75 6.69
CA VAL A 257 15.43 13.71 8.01
C VAL A 257 16.75 12.96 7.95
N ALA A 258 16.76 11.73 7.44
CA ALA A 258 17.98 10.92 7.38
C ALA A 258 19.11 11.58 6.56
N PRO A 259 18.88 12.05 5.32
CA PRO A 259 19.91 12.77 4.57
C PRO A 259 20.40 14.05 5.26
N THR A 260 19.53 14.75 6.00
CA THR A 260 19.92 15.96 6.76
C THR A 260 20.80 15.61 7.96
N VAL A 261 20.44 14.56 8.72
CA VAL A 261 21.26 14.06 9.82
C VAL A 261 22.59 13.50 9.32
N ALA A 262 22.59 12.81 8.18
CA ALA A 262 23.81 12.31 7.55
C ALA A 262 24.77 13.46 7.19
N ALA A 263 24.24 14.54 6.60
CA ALA A 263 25.01 15.74 6.31
C ALA A 263 25.60 16.39 7.58
N LEU A 264 24.82 16.52 8.65
CA LEU A 264 25.30 17.07 9.92
C LEU A 264 26.44 16.22 10.50
N ALA A 265 26.29 14.90 10.51
CA ALA A 265 27.25 13.96 11.08
C ALA A 265 28.46 13.65 10.16
N GLY A 266 28.46 14.12 8.91
CA GLY A 266 29.47 13.78 7.91
C GLY A 266 29.42 12.31 7.46
N LEU A 267 28.22 11.72 7.45
CA LEU A 267 27.97 10.35 7.02
C LEU A 267 27.62 10.30 5.53
N PRO A 268 27.82 9.15 4.85
CA PRO A 268 27.20 8.92 3.56
C PRO A 268 25.68 9.00 3.71
N ALA A 269 25.01 9.62 2.74
CA ALA A 269 23.57 9.68 2.72
C ALA A 269 22.99 8.26 2.52
N PRO A 270 22.08 7.78 3.40
CA PRO A 270 21.42 6.49 3.19
C PRO A 270 20.77 6.40 1.81
N VAL A 271 20.86 5.22 1.18
CA VAL A 271 20.34 5.02 -0.17
C VAL A 271 18.81 5.13 -0.17
N SER A 272 18.31 6.24 -0.73
CA SER A 272 16.87 6.54 -0.75
C SER A 272 16.35 6.95 -2.14
N PRO A 273 15.09 6.57 -2.47
CA PRO A 273 14.39 7.03 -3.66
C PRO A 273 13.89 8.49 -3.58
N ARG A 274 13.78 9.11 -2.39
CA ARG A 274 13.06 10.39 -2.21
C ARG A 274 13.73 11.39 -1.29
N GLY A 275 14.39 10.93 -0.23
CA GLY A 275 14.94 11.81 0.79
C GLY A 275 16.00 12.74 0.23
N LYS A 276 15.95 14.01 0.59
CA LYS A 276 16.97 15.02 0.28
C LYS A 276 17.38 15.78 1.53
N PRO A 277 18.64 16.26 1.64
CA PRO A 277 19.03 17.10 2.75
C PRO A 277 18.25 18.43 2.72
N ILE A 278 17.80 18.90 3.89
CA ILE A 278 17.12 20.18 4.04
C ILE A 278 18.19 21.28 4.06
N LEU A 279 18.65 21.67 2.88
CA LEU A 279 19.76 22.63 2.75
C LEU A 279 19.47 23.99 3.42
N SER A 280 18.21 24.41 3.50
CA SER A 280 17.82 25.64 4.20
C SER A 280 17.97 25.56 5.73
N ALA A 281 18.17 24.37 6.29
CA ALA A 281 18.42 24.15 7.71
C ALA A 281 19.92 24.08 8.04
N LEU A 282 20.80 24.00 7.04
CA LEU A 282 22.22 23.73 7.24
C LEU A 282 23.04 25.00 7.06
N ALA A 283 23.94 25.28 7.99
CA ALA A 283 24.87 26.42 7.94
C ALA A 283 26.05 26.11 7.00
N VAL A 284 25.77 25.95 5.70
CA VAL A 284 26.74 25.48 4.70
C VAL A 284 26.64 26.28 3.41
N GLU A 285 27.77 26.76 2.90
CA GLU A 285 27.87 27.53 1.66
C GLU A 285 29.14 27.15 0.87
N GLY A 286 29.19 27.47 -0.42
CA GLY A 286 30.38 27.27 -1.26
C GLY A 286 30.80 25.80 -1.40
N ARG A 287 32.12 25.53 -1.30
CA ARG A 287 32.69 24.18 -1.54
C ARG A 287 32.14 23.10 -0.60
N PRO A 288 31.94 23.34 0.71
CA PRO A 288 31.26 22.38 1.58
C PRO A 288 29.85 22.00 1.11
N LEU A 289 29.07 22.95 0.60
CA LEU A 289 27.73 22.69 0.06
C LEU A 289 27.80 21.83 -1.21
N ASP A 290 28.75 22.13 -2.10
CA ASP A 290 29.01 21.35 -3.31
C ASP A 290 29.37 19.88 -2.96
N ALA A 291 30.26 19.66 -1.99
CA ALA A 291 30.66 18.32 -1.55
C ALA A 291 29.51 17.53 -0.91
N LEU A 292 28.71 18.18 -0.04
CA LEU A 292 27.51 17.59 0.54
C LEU A 292 26.51 17.19 -0.55
N THR A 293 26.28 18.09 -1.50
CA THR A 293 25.37 17.83 -2.62
C THR A 293 25.86 16.67 -3.46
N GLN A 294 27.16 16.58 -3.74
CA GLN A 294 27.75 15.46 -4.47
C GLN A 294 27.51 14.12 -3.76
N VAL A 295 27.76 14.03 -2.45
CA VAL A 295 27.51 12.81 -1.64
C VAL A 295 26.05 12.38 -1.72
N HIS A 296 25.12 13.34 -1.62
CA HIS A 296 23.70 13.06 -1.77
C HIS A 296 23.37 12.55 -3.19
N LEU A 297 23.91 13.18 -4.23
CA LEU A 297 23.68 12.78 -5.62
C LEU A 297 24.27 11.40 -5.93
N GLU A 298 25.40 11.03 -5.33
CA GLU A 298 25.98 9.68 -5.44
C GLU A 298 25.06 8.61 -4.84
N SER A 299 24.47 8.88 -3.67
CA SER A 299 23.47 7.99 -3.07
C SER A 299 22.22 7.85 -3.96
N ARG A 300 21.72 8.96 -4.53
CA ARG A 300 20.60 8.96 -5.48
C ARG A 300 20.93 8.20 -6.77
N ARG A 301 22.15 8.34 -7.28
CA ARG A 301 22.66 7.62 -8.44
C ARG A 301 22.72 6.12 -8.18
N ALA A 302 23.23 5.70 -7.01
CA ALA A 302 23.33 4.28 -6.66
C ALA A 302 21.94 3.62 -6.61
N TRP A 303 20.95 4.29 -6.01
CA TRP A 303 19.56 3.85 -6.06
C TRP A 303 19.03 3.76 -7.50
N ALA A 304 19.25 4.81 -8.30
CA ALA A 304 18.75 4.87 -9.67
C ALA A 304 19.38 3.80 -10.58
N ALA A 305 20.67 3.52 -10.42
CA ALA A 305 21.37 2.45 -11.14
C ALA A 305 20.75 1.09 -10.84
N ALA A 306 20.50 0.79 -9.56
CA ALA A 306 19.84 -0.44 -9.16
C ALA A 306 18.39 -0.54 -9.70
N ALA A 307 17.67 0.58 -9.74
CA ALA A 307 16.32 0.64 -10.32
C ALA A 307 16.33 0.42 -11.84
N LEU A 308 17.27 1.01 -12.57
CA LEU A 308 17.45 0.80 -14.01
C LEU A 308 17.78 -0.68 -14.31
N ALA A 309 18.71 -1.26 -13.56
CA ALA A 309 19.06 -2.67 -13.67
C ALA A 309 17.84 -3.58 -13.40
N ALA A 310 17.02 -3.24 -12.40
CA ALA A 310 15.80 -3.99 -12.09
C ALA A 310 14.74 -3.91 -13.22
N TYR A 311 14.72 -2.83 -14.01
CA TYR A 311 13.91 -2.74 -15.23
C TYR A 311 14.55 -3.41 -16.46
N GLY A 312 15.73 -4.00 -16.33
CA GLY A 312 16.49 -4.60 -17.43
C GLY A 312 17.26 -3.59 -18.29
N SER A 313 17.41 -2.35 -17.82
CA SER A 313 18.27 -1.35 -18.47
C SER A 313 19.71 -1.50 -17.98
N HIS A 314 20.65 -1.60 -18.91
CA HIS A 314 22.10 -1.63 -18.65
C HIS A 314 22.76 -0.27 -18.86
N GLU A 315 21.96 0.80 -18.91
CA GLU A 315 22.48 2.15 -19.11
C GLU A 315 23.29 2.62 -17.90
N GLU A 316 24.54 2.99 -18.11
CA GLU A 316 25.36 3.61 -17.07
C GLU A 316 24.93 5.06 -16.85
N LEU A 317 24.66 5.40 -15.60
CA LEU A 317 24.42 6.78 -15.22
C LEU A 317 25.74 7.58 -15.27
N PRO A 318 25.71 8.88 -15.62
CA PRO A 318 26.87 9.76 -15.53
C PRO A 318 27.22 10.08 -14.07
N PRO A 319 28.50 10.33 -13.72
CA PRO A 319 28.92 10.61 -12.33
C PRO A 319 28.17 11.82 -11.78
N ALA A 320 28.04 11.89 -10.45
CA ALA A 320 27.44 13.04 -9.79
C ALA A 320 28.26 14.30 -10.14
N PRO A 321 27.61 15.42 -10.53
CA PRO A 321 28.31 16.67 -10.75
C PRO A 321 28.95 17.17 -9.45
N ALA A 322 30.08 17.85 -9.58
CA ALA A 322 30.79 18.41 -8.45
C ALA A 322 30.15 19.71 -7.90
N SER A 323 29.20 20.31 -8.63
CA SER A 323 28.54 21.56 -8.22
C SER A 323 27.07 21.34 -7.89
N ALA A 324 26.61 21.99 -6.81
CA ALA A 324 25.21 22.00 -6.40
C ALA A 324 24.28 22.62 -7.46
N VAL A 325 24.78 23.59 -8.24
CA VAL A 325 23.99 24.27 -9.29
C VAL A 325 23.57 23.29 -10.40
N GLU A 326 24.45 22.36 -10.76
CA GLU A 326 24.18 21.36 -11.80
C GLU A 326 23.34 20.18 -11.27
N GLY A 327 23.26 20.02 -9.95
CA GLY A 327 22.58 18.91 -9.28
C GLY A 327 21.10 18.80 -9.63
N ALA A 328 20.38 19.92 -9.72
CA ALA A 328 18.95 19.92 -10.06
C ALA A 328 18.69 19.34 -11.47
N ALA A 329 19.43 19.83 -12.47
CA ALA A 329 19.34 19.34 -13.84
C ALA A 329 19.80 17.87 -13.97
N TYR A 330 20.77 17.45 -13.15
CA TYR A 330 21.19 16.05 -13.07
C TYR A 330 20.06 15.14 -12.56
N LEU A 331 19.41 15.51 -11.46
CA LEU A 331 18.28 14.76 -10.90
C LEU A 331 17.12 14.66 -11.89
N GLU A 332 16.77 15.75 -12.57
CA GLU A 332 15.69 15.76 -13.56
C GLU A 332 15.98 14.79 -14.73
N ARG A 333 17.21 14.79 -15.26
CA ARG A 333 17.62 13.84 -16.31
C ARG A 333 17.56 12.40 -15.82
N MET A 334 18.01 12.14 -14.60
CA MET A 334 17.97 10.80 -14.00
C MET A 334 16.53 10.31 -13.80
N GLU A 335 15.63 11.17 -13.30
CA GLU A 335 14.20 10.86 -13.19
C GLU A 335 13.57 10.55 -14.55
N GLN A 336 13.91 11.32 -15.59
CA GLN A 336 13.40 11.09 -16.93
C GLN A 336 13.85 9.73 -17.49
N ARG A 337 15.11 9.34 -17.26
CA ARG A 337 15.62 8.00 -17.63
C ARG A 337 14.87 6.90 -16.89
N LEU A 338 14.66 7.05 -15.59
CA LEU A 338 13.90 6.09 -14.78
C LEU A 338 12.45 5.93 -15.25
N ARG A 339 11.77 7.05 -15.55
CA ARG A 339 10.39 7.03 -16.10
C ARG A 339 10.35 6.29 -17.44
N THR A 340 11.28 6.60 -18.33
CA THR A 340 11.40 5.98 -19.66
C THR A 340 11.68 4.48 -19.55
N ALA A 341 12.62 4.07 -18.69
CA ALA A 341 12.93 2.65 -18.46
C ALA A 341 11.71 1.91 -17.89
N ARG A 342 11.01 2.49 -16.92
CA ARG A 342 9.78 1.91 -16.35
C ARG A 342 8.69 1.74 -17.41
N GLU A 343 8.43 2.76 -18.22
CA GLU A 343 7.44 2.68 -19.30
C GLU A 343 7.78 1.62 -20.34
N THR A 344 9.07 1.52 -20.69
CA THR A 344 9.57 0.51 -21.63
C THR A 344 9.38 -0.89 -21.07
N TRP A 345 9.77 -1.12 -19.81
CA TRP A 345 9.55 -2.38 -19.09
C TRP A 345 8.06 -2.76 -19.02
N MET A 346 7.17 -1.81 -18.69
CA MET A 346 5.73 -2.06 -18.64
C MET A 346 5.17 -2.46 -20.02
N LYS A 347 5.57 -1.76 -21.08
CA LYS A 347 5.12 -2.06 -22.46
C LYS A 347 5.66 -3.40 -22.96
N ALA A 348 6.96 -3.64 -22.80
CA ALA A 348 7.60 -4.89 -23.21
C ALA A 348 6.97 -6.08 -22.47
N GLY A 349 6.86 -5.99 -21.14
CA GLY A 349 6.24 -7.04 -20.35
C GLY A 349 4.77 -7.29 -20.69
N ALA A 350 3.99 -6.25 -21.02
CA ALA A 350 2.62 -6.42 -21.47
C ALA A 350 2.53 -7.13 -22.83
N LEU A 351 3.44 -6.81 -23.76
CA LEU A 351 3.56 -7.50 -25.05
C LEU A 351 3.98 -8.96 -24.88
N ASP A 352 4.93 -9.24 -23.99
CA ASP A 352 5.36 -10.61 -23.67
C ASP A 352 4.23 -11.43 -23.05
N ARG A 353 3.36 -10.79 -22.26
CA ARG A 353 2.17 -11.39 -21.64
C ARG A 353 1.00 -11.59 -22.58
N LEU A 354 0.93 -10.81 -23.65
CA LEU A 354 -0.23 -10.79 -24.55
C LEU A 354 -0.55 -12.16 -25.18
N PRO A 355 0.42 -12.99 -25.63
CA PRO A 355 0.12 -14.28 -26.24
C PRO A 355 -0.57 -15.29 -25.32
N TYR A 356 -0.36 -15.21 -24.00
CA TYR A 356 -0.96 -16.17 -23.05
C TYR A 356 -2.11 -15.57 -22.22
N VAL A 357 -2.06 -14.29 -21.84
CA VAL A 357 -3.16 -13.63 -21.12
C VAL A 357 -4.22 -13.10 -22.09
N GLY A 358 -3.81 -12.59 -23.25
CA GLY A 358 -4.69 -11.98 -24.25
C GLY A 358 -5.79 -12.93 -24.74
N PRO A 359 -5.49 -14.16 -25.19
CA PRO A 359 -6.52 -15.12 -25.60
C PRO A 359 -7.49 -15.48 -24.47
N ALA A 360 -7.02 -15.58 -23.22
CA ALA A 360 -7.88 -15.85 -22.08
C ALA A 360 -8.87 -14.70 -21.83
N LEU A 361 -8.39 -13.46 -21.84
CA LEU A 361 -9.23 -12.26 -21.74
C LEU A 361 -10.23 -12.16 -22.89
N LEU A 362 -9.79 -12.42 -24.12
CA LEU A 362 -10.65 -12.44 -25.29
C LEU A 362 -11.74 -13.52 -25.17
N LEU A 363 -11.38 -14.74 -24.74
CA LEU A 363 -12.33 -15.83 -24.51
C LEU A 363 -13.37 -15.44 -23.45
N MET A 364 -12.95 -14.78 -22.36
CA MET A 364 -13.87 -14.28 -21.32
C MET A 364 -14.82 -13.22 -21.88
N LEU A 365 -14.33 -12.27 -22.69
CA LEU A 365 -15.16 -11.26 -23.35
C LEU A 365 -16.15 -11.87 -24.33
N LEU A 366 -15.72 -12.81 -25.16
CA LEU A 366 -16.57 -13.55 -26.10
C LEU A 366 -17.63 -14.38 -25.36
N TYR A 367 -17.25 -15.00 -24.24
CA TYR A 367 -18.17 -15.74 -23.38
C TYR A 367 -19.23 -14.81 -22.76
N LEU A 368 -18.82 -13.66 -22.23
CA LEU A 368 -19.74 -12.65 -21.70
C LEU A 368 -20.70 -12.15 -22.77
N LEU A 369 -20.19 -11.84 -23.97
CA LEU A 369 -21.00 -11.45 -25.12
C LEU A 369 -22.02 -12.54 -25.48
N PHE A 370 -21.57 -13.80 -25.53
CA PHE A 370 -22.45 -14.95 -25.77
C PHE A 370 -23.56 -15.07 -24.72
N VAL A 371 -23.22 -14.97 -23.42
CA VAL A 371 -24.20 -15.05 -22.33
C VAL A 371 -25.19 -13.88 -22.40
N TYR A 372 -24.73 -12.65 -22.64
CA TYR A 372 -25.61 -11.48 -22.72
C TYR A 372 -26.51 -11.48 -23.96
N ARG A 373 -26.07 -12.07 -25.08
CA ARG A 373 -26.92 -12.27 -26.27
C ARG A 373 -27.84 -13.48 -26.16
N SER A 374 -27.61 -14.37 -25.19
CA SER A 374 -28.46 -15.54 -24.97
C SER A 374 -29.85 -15.16 -24.41
N PRO A 375 -30.86 -16.03 -24.53
CA PRO A 375 -32.18 -15.81 -23.92
C PRO A 375 -32.16 -15.60 -22.39
N SER A 376 -31.11 -16.08 -21.73
CA SER A 376 -30.83 -15.90 -20.30
C SER A 376 -30.01 -14.65 -19.96
N GLY A 377 -29.55 -13.88 -20.95
CA GLY A 377 -28.65 -12.74 -20.75
C GLY A 377 -29.19 -11.68 -19.79
N GLY A 378 -30.47 -11.33 -19.92
CA GLY A 378 -31.12 -10.40 -18.98
C GLY A 378 -31.25 -10.95 -17.55
N ALA A 379 -31.26 -12.27 -17.36
CA ALA A 379 -31.22 -12.87 -16.03
C ALA A 379 -29.80 -12.84 -15.45
N ALA A 380 -28.78 -13.15 -16.27
CA ALA A 380 -27.37 -13.04 -15.88
C ALA A 380 -27.01 -11.60 -15.48
N PHE A 381 -27.40 -10.60 -16.27
CA PHE A 381 -27.17 -9.19 -15.95
C PHE A 381 -27.75 -8.77 -14.59
N ARG A 382 -29.01 -9.14 -14.31
CA ARG A 382 -29.63 -8.87 -13.00
C ARG A 382 -28.93 -9.58 -11.85
N ALA A 383 -28.47 -10.82 -12.07
CA ALA A 383 -27.70 -11.56 -11.08
C ALA A 383 -26.37 -10.87 -10.79
N HIS A 384 -25.66 -10.37 -11.81
CA HIS A 384 -24.42 -9.63 -11.64
C HIS A 384 -24.63 -8.34 -10.84
N LEU A 385 -25.66 -7.55 -11.17
CA LEU A 385 -25.99 -6.34 -10.41
C LEU A 385 -26.31 -6.65 -8.95
N ALA A 386 -27.13 -7.67 -8.70
CA ALA A 386 -27.47 -8.10 -7.34
C ALA A 386 -26.24 -8.57 -6.57
N TYR A 387 -25.37 -9.35 -7.23
CA TYR A 387 -24.11 -9.83 -6.65
C TYR A 387 -23.20 -8.67 -6.26
N LEU A 388 -22.89 -7.78 -7.20
CA LEU A 388 -21.97 -6.65 -6.98
C LEU A 388 -22.51 -5.72 -5.89
N ALA A 389 -23.79 -5.35 -5.95
CA ALA A 389 -24.39 -4.48 -4.94
C ALA A 389 -24.37 -5.11 -3.54
N ALA A 390 -24.79 -6.38 -3.42
CA ALA A 390 -24.81 -7.08 -2.14
C ALA A 390 -23.41 -7.31 -1.57
N PHE A 391 -22.45 -7.71 -2.41
CA PHE A 391 -21.08 -7.94 -1.97
C PHE A 391 -20.45 -6.65 -1.44
N HIS A 392 -20.53 -5.54 -2.17
CA HIS A 392 -19.91 -4.29 -1.74
C HIS A 392 -20.61 -3.73 -0.50
N LEU A 393 -21.95 -3.82 -0.41
CA LEU A 393 -22.69 -3.42 0.79
C LEU A 393 -22.24 -4.22 2.02
N LEU A 394 -22.14 -5.54 1.90
CA LEU A 394 -21.68 -6.41 2.99
C LEU A 394 -20.20 -6.19 3.30
N PHE A 395 -19.36 -6.00 2.29
CA PHE A 395 -17.94 -5.70 2.45
C PHE A 395 -17.74 -4.44 3.29
N PHE A 396 -18.41 -3.34 2.96
CA PHE A 396 -18.36 -2.10 3.74
C PHE A 396 -19.01 -2.24 5.12
N ALA A 397 -20.13 -2.95 5.23
CA ALA A 397 -20.79 -3.20 6.52
C ALA A 397 -19.92 -4.02 7.49
N LEU A 398 -19.01 -4.85 6.96
CA LEU A 398 -18.04 -5.62 7.74
C LEU A 398 -16.72 -4.85 7.98
N GLY A 399 -16.68 -3.55 7.69
CA GLY A 399 -15.51 -2.69 7.89
C GLY A 399 -14.45 -2.77 6.79
N GLY A 400 -14.79 -3.36 5.64
CA GLY A 400 -13.90 -3.43 4.49
C GLY A 400 -13.59 -2.05 3.91
N GLN A 401 -12.34 -1.87 3.48
CA GLN A 401 -11.86 -0.66 2.81
C GLN A 401 -11.08 -1.05 1.55
N TYR A 402 -11.06 -0.22 0.51
CA TYR A 402 -10.21 -0.44 -0.66
C TYR A 402 -8.91 0.35 -0.47
N GLY A 403 -7.98 -0.17 0.36
CA GLY A 403 -6.76 0.53 0.70
C GLY A 403 -5.91 -0.20 1.75
N THR A 404 -4.97 0.52 2.35
CA THR A 404 -4.01 0.01 3.34
C THR A 404 -4.69 -0.60 4.58
N GLY A 405 -5.85 -0.07 4.98
CA GLY A 405 -6.66 -0.58 6.09
C GLY A 405 -7.43 -1.89 5.79
N ALA A 406 -7.51 -2.32 4.53
CA ALA A 406 -8.29 -3.48 4.11
C ALA A 406 -7.76 -4.83 4.64
N ALA A 407 -6.45 -4.89 4.87
CA ALA A 407 -5.78 -6.10 5.33
C ALA A 407 -6.15 -6.46 6.79
N GLY A 408 -6.81 -5.56 7.52
CA GLY A 408 -7.01 -5.68 8.96
C GLY A 408 -5.66 -5.51 9.65
N LEU A 409 -5.40 -4.29 10.12
CA LEU A 409 -4.08 -3.77 10.49
C LEU A 409 -3.29 -4.52 11.57
N ASP A 410 -3.73 -5.67 12.08
CA ASP A 410 -3.02 -6.44 13.11
C ASP A 410 -3.01 -7.97 12.89
N GLY A 411 -3.43 -8.49 11.73
CA GLY A 411 -3.60 -9.94 11.54
C GLY A 411 -3.27 -10.48 10.15
N PRO A 412 -2.96 -11.79 10.03
CA PRO A 412 -2.74 -12.41 8.73
C PRO A 412 -4.01 -12.28 7.87
N TRP A 413 -3.82 -11.89 6.61
CA TRP A 413 -4.87 -11.75 5.58
C TRP A 413 -5.92 -12.88 5.58
N ALA A 414 -5.53 -14.08 6.01
CA ALA A 414 -6.41 -15.23 6.21
C ALA A 414 -7.66 -14.93 7.08
N TRP A 415 -7.51 -14.18 8.19
CA TRP A 415 -8.64 -13.87 9.07
C TRP A 415 -9.58 -12.82 8.47
N ALA A 416 -9.03 -11.80 7.80
CA ALA A 416 -9.83 -10.82 7.06
C ALA A 416 -10.57 -11.48 5.90
N ALA A 417 -9.88 -12.36 5.15
CA ALA A 417 -10.46 -13.13 4.07
C ALA A 417 -11.65 -13.99 4.53
N LEU A 418 -11.58 -14.63 5.70
CA LEU A 418 -12.68 -15.43 6.24
C LEU A 418 -13.97 -14.62 6.42
N ARG A 419 -13.89 -13.36 6.85
CA ARG A 419 -15.06 -12.48 6.99
C ARG A 419 -15.72 -12.22 5.64
N TYR A 420 -14.92 -11.97 4.61
CA TYR A 420 -15.42 -11.67 3.27
C TYR A 420 -15.89 -12.90 2.48
N VAL A 421 -15.51 -14.13 2.90
CA VAL A 421 -16.12 -15.37 2.38
C VAL A 421 -17.62 -15.38 2.61
N LEU A 422 -18.06 -14.99 3.80
CA LEU A 422 -19.49 -14.94 4.15
C LEU A 422 -20.23 -13.88 3.31
N ALA A 423 -19.60 -12.72 3.08
CA ALA A 423 -20.14 -11.68 2.20
C ALA A 423 -20.30 -12.17 0.75
N ALA A 424 -19.28 -12.83 0.19
CA ALA A 424 -19.33 -13.40 -1.15
C ALA A 424 -20.38 -14.51 -1.27
N ALA A 425 -20.48 -15.38 -0.25
CA ALA A 425 -21.48 -16.45 -0.22
C ALA A 425 -22.91 -15.88 -0.16
N GLY A 426 -23.16 -14.91 0.73
CA GLY A 426 -24.46 -14.23 0.86
C GLY A 426 -24.86 -13.48 -0.41
N ALA A 427 -23.94 -12.72 -1.01
CA ALA A 427 -24.15 -12.07 -2.29
C ALA A 427 -24.45 -13.08 -3.41
N GLY A 428 -23.79 -14.25 -3.37
CA GLY A 428 -24.04 -15.33 -4.30
C GLY A 428 -25.44 -15.93 -4.22
N VAL A 429 -25.95 -16.15 -3.00
CA VAL A 429 -27.34 -16.62 -2.78
C VAL A 429 -28.36 -15.61 -3.32
N LEU A 430 -28.14 -14.31 -3.08
CA LEU A 430 -29.00 -13.25 -3.61
C LEU A 430 -28.99 -13.20 -5.13
N ALA A 431 -27.81 -13.30 -5.75
CA ALA A 431 -27.65 -13.32 -7.19
C ALA A 431 -28.27 -14.56 -7.86
N ALA A 432 -28.11 -15.74 -7.26
CA ALA A 432 -28.78 -16.98 -7.68
C ALA A 432 -30.31 -16.84 -7.62
N SER A 433 -30.82 -16.20 -6.56
CA SER A 433 -32.25 -15.93 -6.38
C SER A 433 -32.78 -14.95 -7.43
N ALA A 434 -32.04 -13.87 -7.70
CA ALA A 434 -32.36 -12.91 -8.75
C ALA A 434 -32.35 -13.55 -10.15
N ALA A 435 -31.37 -14.42 -10.44
CA ALA A 435 -31.33 -15.22 -11.67
C ALA A 435 -32.56 -16.13 -11.77
N GLY A 436 -32.90 -16.85 -10.70
CA GLY A 436 -34.06 -17.74 -10.63
C GLY A 436 -35.37 -16.99 -10.89
N TYR A 437 -35.59 -15.87 -10.20
CA TYR A 437 -36.75 -15.00 -10.41
C TYR A 437 -36.83 -14.49 -11.86
N ALA A 438 -35.73 -14.01 -12.42
CA ALA A 438 -35.64 -13.51 -13.78
C ALA A 438 -35.92 -14.59 -14.85
N VAL A 439 -35.40 -15.81 -14.65
CA VAL A 439 -35.63 -16.96 -15.53
C VAL A 439 -37.06 -17.49 -15.37
N SER A 440 -37.67 -17.33 -14.20
CA SER A 440 -39.04 -17.76 -13.92
C SER A 440 -40.06 -17.14 -14.88
N ARG A 441 -39.81 -15.90 -15.31
CA ARG A 441 -40.61 -15.10 -16.27
C ARG A 441 -40.44 -15.53 -17.73
N ARG A 442 -39.51 -16.44 -18.01
CA ARG A 442 -39.26 -17.00 -19.36
C ARG A 442 -39.92 -18.38 -19.49
N PRO A 443 -40.19 -18.87 -20.72
CA PRO A 443 -40.88 -20.15 -20.96
C PRO A 443 -40.10 -21.43 -20.57
N PHE A 444 -39.02 -21.32 -19.78
CA PHE A 444 -38.18 -22.45 -19.38
C PHE A 444 -38.84 -23.32 -18.29
N ARG A 445 -39.69 -24.28 -18.66
CA ARG A 445 -40.43 -25.08 -17.66
C ARG A 445 -39.58 -26.13 -16.92
N LYS A 446 -38.55 -26.72 -17.55
CA LYS A 446 -37.77 -27.82 -16.93
C LYS A 446 -36.66 -27.28 -16.01
N SER A 447 -36.55 -27.82 -14.80
CA SER A 447 -35.54 -27.40 -13.79
C SER A 447 -34.12 -27.37 -14.32
N ARG A 448 -33.74 -28.32 -15.19
CA ARG A 448 -32.40 -28.36 -15.81
C ARG A 448 -32.04 -27.13 -16.64
N TYR A 449 -33.01 -26.47 -17.28
CA TYR A 449 -32.75 -25.23 -18.03
C TYR A 449 -32.56 -24.04 -17.10
N VAL A 450 -33.32 -24.02 -16.00
CA VAL A 450 -33.21 -22.99 -14.96
C VAL A 450 -31.87 -23.12 -14.24
N ALA A 451 -31.47 -24.34 -13.87
CA ALA A 451 -30.16 -24.62 -13.30
C ALA A 451 -29.01 -24.20 -14.23
N ALA A 452 -29.08 -24.57 -15.52
CA ALA A 452 -28.07 -24.16 -16.49
C ALA A 452 -27.99 -22.63 -16.65
N ALA A 453 -29.13 -21.93 -16.67
CA ALA A 453 -29.15 -20.47 -16.73
C ALA A 453 -28.53 -19.83 -15.47
N GLY A 454 -28.79 -20.39 -14.29
CA GLY A 454 -28.16 -19.97 -13.04
C GLY A 454 -26.64 -20.18 -13.04
N LEU A 455 -26.18 -21.35 -13.49
CA LEU A 455 -24.74 -21.66 -13.58
C LEU A 455 -24.03 -20.79 -14.63
N HIS A 456 -24.68 -20.50 -15.76
CA HIS A 456 -24.15 -19.52 -16.71
C HIS A 456 -24.03 -18.14 -16.08
N ALA A 457 -25.01 -17.70 -15.28
CA ALA A 457 -24.93 -16.43 -14.56
C ALA A 457 -23.78 -16.43 -13.53
N ALA A 458 -23.56 -17.53 -12.81
CA ALA A 458 -22.42 -17.65 -11.89
C ALA A 458 -21.07 -17.58 -12.63
N LEU A 459 -20.92 -18.34 -13.73
CA LEU A 459 -19.69 -18.37 -14.51
C LEU A 459 -19.43 -17.04 -15.22
N SER A 460 -20.46 -16.36 -15.72
CA SER A 460 -20.32 -15.00 -16.27
C SER A 460 -20.02 -13.97 -15.19
N CYS A 461 -20.52 -14.15 -13.96
CA CYS A 461 -20.15 -13.27 -12.84
C CYS A 461 -18.67 -13.44 -12.49
N ALA A 462 -18.20 -14.68 -12.39
CA ALA A 462 -16.78 -14.98 -12.16
C ALA A 462 -15.90 -14.40 -13.29
N ALA A 463 -16.33 -14.54 -14.55
CA ALA A 463 -15.62 -13.95 -15.68
C ALA A 463 -15.59 -12.42 -15.63
N LEU A 464 -16.71 -11.77 -15.30
CA LEU A 464 -16.80 -10.31 -15.16
C LEU A 464 -15.85 -9.79 -14.07
N LEU A 465 -15.81 -10.48 -12.92
CA LEU A 465 -14.92 -10.14 -11.81
C LEU A 465 -13.45 -10.32 -12.17
N ALA A 466 -13.11 -11.40 -12.89
CA ALA A 466 -11.73 -11.69 -13.25
C ALA A 466 -11.17 -10.80 -14.39
N LEU A 467 -12.02 -10.09 -15.15
CA LEU A 467 -11.57 -9.26 -16.28
C LEU A 467 -10.57 -8.17 -15.87
N PRO A 468 -10.87 -7.27 -14.90
CA PRO A 468 -9.90 -6.24 -14.55
C PRO A 468 -8.68 -6.81 -13.81
N VAL A 469 -8.77 -8.00 -13.19
CA VAL A 469 -7.59 -8.71 -12.64
C VAL A 469 -6.69 -9.21 -13.75
N GLY A 470 -7.26 -9.82 -14.79
CA GLY A 470 -6.49 -10.25 -15.94
C GLY A 470 -5.88 -9.06 -16.70
N ALA A 471 -6.59 -7.92 -16.76
CA ALA A 471 -6.05 -6.67 -17.31
C ALA A 471 -4.89 -6.13 -16.45
N LEU A 472 -5.00 -6.18 -15.12
CA LEU A 472 -3.92 -5.82 -14.21
C LEU A 472 -2.70 -6.71 -14.42
N VAL A 473 -2.88 -8.05 -14.43
CA VAL A 473 -1.79 -9.01 -14.69
C VAL A 473 -1.19 -8.80 -16.09
N LEU A 474 -2.00 -8.49 -17.10
CA LEU A 474 -1.49 -8.14 -18.43
C LEU A 474 -0.63 -6.88 -18.40
N ALA A 475 -1.02 -5.86 -17.64
CA ALA A 475 -0.30 -4.57 -17.58
C ALA A 475 0.96 -4.64 -16.71
N THR A 476 0.86 -5.17 -15.49
CA THR A 476 1.94 -5.14 -14.48
C THR A 476 2.71 -6.44 -14.37
N GLY A 477 2.10 -7.56 -14.76
CA GLY A 477 2.67 -8.89 -14.48
C GLY A 477 2.64 -9.25 -13.00
N TRP A 478 3.50 -10.19 -12.63
CA TRP A 478 3.68 -10.70 -11.27
C TRP A 478 5.03 -10.34 -10.65
N GLU A 479 5.81 -9.52 -11.35
CA GLU A 479 7.13 -9.08 -10.95
C GLU A 479 7.08 -7.63 -10.52
N PHE A 480 7.67 -7.34 -9.35
CA PHE A 480 7.75 -5.99 -8.80
C PHE A 480 9.23 -5.65 -8.71
N PRO A 481 9.83 -5.14 -9.80
CA PRO A 481 11.27 -4.95 -9.86
C PRO A 481 11.73 -3.89 -8.87
N VAL A 482 10.97 -2.80 -8.70
CA VAL A 482 11.37 -1.62 -7.92
C VAL A 482 10.50 -1.37 -6.69
N ALA A 483 9.18 -1.41 -6.85
CA ALA A 483 8.21 -1.11 -5.81
C ALA A 483 6.93 -1.94 -5.99
N LEU A 484 6.22 -2.20 -4.90
CA LEU A 484 4.91 -2.83 -4.98
C LEU A 484 3.90 -1.89 -5.67
N PRO A 485 2.92 -2.44 -6.41
CA PRO A 485 1.79 -1.66 -6.91
C PRO A 485 0.99 -1.05 -5.75
N PRO A 486 0.19 0.00 -6.01
CA PRO A 486 -0.72 0.55 -5.01
C PRO A 486 -1.52 -0.55 -4.30
N ALA A 487 -1.51 -0.54 -2.96
CA ALA A 487 -2.12 -1.61 -2.16
C ALA A 487 -3.58 -1.88 -2.52
N GLY A 488 -4.34 -0.85 -2.89
CA GLY A 488 -5.72 -0.97 -3.34
C GLY A 488 -5.89 -1.93 -4.54
N LEU A 489 -4.95 -1.96 -5.48
CA LEU A 489 -5.00 -2.88 -6.63
C LEU A 489 -4.85 -4.34 -6.19
N TRP A 490 -4.01 -4.60 -5.18
CA TRP A 490 -3.81 -5.95 -4.64
C TRP A 490 -4.95 -6.42 -3.76
N VAL A 491 -5.47 -5.54 -2.92
CA VAL A 491 -6.70 -5.80 -2.16
C VAL A 491 -7.80 -6.20 -3.14
N TRP A 492 -7.95 -5.44 -4.22
CA TRP A 492 -8.93 -5.74 -5.26
C TRP A 492 -8.65 -7.07 -5.98
N PHE A 493 -7.38 -7.37 -6.28
CA PHE A 493 -6.95 -8.67 -6.82
C PHE A 493 -7.32 -9.84 -5.90
N PHE A 494 -6.93 -9.81 -4.63
CA PHE A 494 -7.20 -10.90 -3.70
C PHE A 494 -8.69 -11.05 -3.38
N LEU A 495 -9.43 -9.95 -3.25
CA LEU A 495 -10.88 -9.98 -3.10
C LEU A 495 -11.56 -10.59 -4.33
N THR A 496 -11.05 -10.33 -5.54
CA THR A 496 -11.56 -10.94 -6.76
C THR A 496 -11.30 -12.45 -6.75
N CYS A 497 -10.08 -12.88 -6.44
CA CYS A 497 -9.75 -14.29 -6.30
C CYS A 497 -10.65 -14.99 -5.27
N LEU A 498 -10.85 -14.38 -4.11
CA LEU A 498 -11.74 -14.88 -3.06
C LEU A 498 -13.18 -15.06 -3.56
N GLN A 499 -13.72 -14.04 -4.22
CA GLN A 499 -15.07 -14.09 -4.77
C GLN A 499 -15.22 -15.19 -5.82
N VAL A 500 -14.27 -15.32 -6.75
CA VAL A 500 -14.29 -16.39 -7.77
C VAL A 500 -14.17 -17.78 -7.13
N MET A 501 -13.33 -17.93 -6.09
CA MET A 501 -13.23 -19.16 -5.32
C MET A 501 -14.58 -19.55 -4.70
N VAL A 502 -15.25 -18.61 -4.03
CA VAL A 502 -16.55 -18.84 -3.38
C VAL A 502 -17.64 -19.15 -4.40
N LEU A 503 -17.74 -18.37 -5.48
CA LEU A 503 -18.68 -18.60 -6.57
C LEU A 503 -18.51 -19.98 -7.21
N GLY A 504 -17.26 -20.39 -7.44
CA GLY A 504 -16.95 -21.67 -8.04
C GLY A 504 -17.21 -22.85 -7.11
N ALA A 505 -16.79 -22.75 -5.84
CA ALA A 505 -17.03 -23.79 -4.83
C ALA A 505 -18.53 -23.99 -4.53
N LEU A 506 -19.32 -22.91 -4.57
CA LEU A 506 -20.76 -22.94 -4.33
C LEU A 506 -21.60 -23.20 -5.59
N ALA A 507 -21.01 -23.56 -6.73
CA ALA A 507 -21.73 -23.78 -7.99
C ALA A 507 -22.93 -24.76 -7.87
N PRO A 508 -22.83 -25.92 -7.18
CA PRO A 508 -23.98 -26.80 -7.00
C PRO A 508 -25.12 -26.15 -6.20
N VAL A 509 -24.78 -25.43 -5.13
CA VAL A 509 -25.73 -24.69 -4.28
C VAL A 509 -26.42 -23.60 -5.09
N TRP A 510 -25.65 -22.85 -5.89
CA TRP A 510 -26.17 -21.82 -6.80
C TRP A 510 -27.24 -22.36 -7.75
N ALA A 511 -26.99 -23.52 -8.37
CA ALA A 511 -27.94 -24.17 -9.26
C ALA A 511 -29.24 -24.53 -8.54
N VAL A 512 -29.15 -25.08 -7.32
CA VAL A 512 -30.32 -25.44 -6.49
C VAL A 512 -31.11 -24.19 -6.12
N VAL A 513 -30.45 -23.15 -5.59
CA VAL A 513 -31.10 -21.89 -5.20
C VAL A 513 -31.80 -21.24 -6.39
N THR A 514 -31.16 -21.21 -7.56
CA THR A 514 -31.76 -20.67 -8.80
C THR A 514 -33.05 -21.41 -9.15
N VAL A 515 -33.06 -22.75 -9.07
CA VAL A 515 -34.24 -23.57 -9.36
C VAL A 515 -35.35 -23.33 -8.34
N GLN A 516 -35.03 -23.27 -7.04
CA GLN A 516 -36.01 -23.05 -5.99
C GLN A 516 -36.62 -21.65 -6.06
N ALA A 517 -35.80 -20.61 -6.27
CA ALA A 517 -36.27 -19.25 -6.47
C ALA A 517 -37.20 -19.15 -7.70
N ALA A 518 -36.86 -19.83 -8.80
CA ALA A 518 -37.72 -19.85 -9.98
C ALA A 518 -39.06 -20.57 -9.74
N ARG A 519 -39.05 -21.68 -8.98
CA ARG A 519 -40.26 -22.42 -8.59
C ARG A 519 -41.15 -21.56 -7.70
N PHE A 520 -40.57 -20.98 -6.66
CA PHE A 520 -41.26 -20.07 -5.75
C PHE A 520 -41.87 -18.88 -6.50
N ALA A 521 -41.09 -18.24 -7.37
CA ALA A 521 -41.55 -17.08 -8.14
C ALA A 521 -42.72 -17.42 -9.06
N ARG A 522 -42.72 -18.60 -9.70
CA ARG A 522 -43.85 -19.07 -10.53
C ARG A 522 -45.09 -19.40 -9.72
N HIS A 523 -44.90 -19.96 -8.52
CA HIS A 523 -46.01 -20.26 -7.63
C HIS A 523 -46.65 -18.97 -7.09
N ARG A 524 -45.83 -18.02 -6.64
CA ARG A 524 -46.31 -16.78 -6.00
C ARG A 524 -46.80 -15.73 -6.99
N TRP A 525 -46.20 -15.67 -8.17
CA TRP A 525 -46.53 -14.76 -9.26
C TRP A 525 -46.57 -15.52 -10.58
N PRO A 526 -47.64 -16.30 -10.84
CA PRO A 526 -47.78 -17.02 -12.09
C PRO A 526 -47.62 -16.03 -13.26
N VAL A 527 -46.86 -16.45 -14.28
CA VAL A 527 -46.82 -15.69 -15.53
C VAL A 527 -48.25 -15.74 -16.08
N PRO A 528 -48.89 -14.61 -16.42
CA PRO A 528 -50.23 -14.63 -16.99
C PRO A 528 -50.21 -15.63 -18.13
N GLU A 529 -50.95 -16.72 -17.96
CA GLU A 529 -50.88 -17.81 -18.91
C GLU A 529 -51.29 -17.24 -20.27
N VAL A 530 -50.57 -17.64 -21.30
CA VAL A 530 -51.11 -17.63 -22.66
C VAL A 530 -52.27 -18.64 -22.62
N GLY A 531 -53.40 -18.22 -22.07
CA GLY A 531 -54.35 -19.13 -21.43
C GLY A 531 -55.38 -18.45 -20.52
N ASP A 532 -55.18 -17.19 -20.10
CA ASP A 532 -56.29 -16.40 -19.57
C ASP A 532 -57.34 -16.29 -20.69
N PRO A 533 -58.53 -16.91 -20.53
CA PRO A 533 -59.50 -17.01 -21.62
C PRO A 533 -59.89 -15.65 -22.17
N GLU A 534 -59.89 -14.59 -21.35
CA GLU A 534 -60.17 -13.22 -21.79
C GLU A 534 -59.08 -12.68 -22.73
N VAL A 535 -57.80 -12.83 -22.37
CA VAL A 535 -56.67 -12.33 -23.17
C VAL A 535 -56.48 -13.16 -24.46
N ASN A 536 -56.69 -14.48 -24.39
CA ASN A 536 -56.62 -15.35 -25.55
C ASN A 536 -57.81 -15.18 -26.50
N ALA A 537 -59.03 -14.97 -25.98
CA ALA A 537 -60.21 -14.66 -26.80
C ALA A 537 -59.94 -13.41 -27.62
N ASP A 538 -59.43 -12.35 -27.00
CA ASP A 538 -59.17 -11.08 -27.67
C ASP A 538 -58.07 -11.21 -28.75
N ARG A 539 -57.02 -11.98 -28.47
CA ARG A 539 -55.94 -12.25 -29.44
C ARG A 539 -56.41 -13.10 -30.64
N VAL A 540 -57.25 -14.09 -30.39
CA VAL A 540 -57.85 -14.94 -31.44
C VAL A 540 -58.84 -14.14 -32.28
N VAL A 541 -59.65 -13.27 -31.65
CA VAL A 541 -60.55 -12.34 -32.34
C VAL A 541 -59.76 -11.38 -33.23
N ARG A 542 -58.67 -10.76 -32.71
CA ARG A 542 -57.79 -9.88 -33.50
C ARG A 542 -57.14 -10.59 -34.70
N LEU A 543 -56.65 -11.81 -34.51
CA LEU A 543 -56.06 -12.62 -35.59
C LEU A 543 -57.10 -13.04 -36.65
N LYS A 544 -58.33 -13.37 -36.23
CA LYS A 544 -59.44 -13.64 -37.16
C LYS A 544 -59.84 -12.38 -37.94
N ALA A 545 -59.89 -11.21 -37.29
CA ALA A 545 -60.18 -9.94 -37.94
C ALA A 545 -59.12 -9.59 -39.00
N LEU A 546 -57.83 -9.71 -38.67
CA LEU A 546 -56.73 -9.49 -39.61
C LEU A 546 -56.76 -10.46 -40.81
N ARG A 547 -57.09 -11.74 -40.59
CA ARG A 547 -57.27 -12.71 -41.69
C ARG A 547 -58.47 -12.38 -42.58
N ARG A 548 -59.57 -11.85 -42.03
CA ARG A 548 -60.73 -11.40 -42.81
C ARG A 548 -60.43 -10.16 -43.64
N ALA A 549 -59.68 -9.20 -43.07
CA ALA A 549 -59.23 -8.02 -43.80
C ALA A 549 -58.33 -8.40 -45.00
N ARG A 550 -57.37 -9.31 -44.81
CA ARG A 550 -56.50 -9.85 -45.88
C ARG A 550 -57.20 -10.65 -46.96
N ARG A 551 -58.43 -11.12 -46.74
CA ARG A 551 -59.23 -11.84 -47.76
C ARG A 551 -60.15 -10.91 -48.54
N ARG A 552 -60.29 -9.66 -48.11
CA ARG A 552 -61.14 -8.64 -48.75
C ARG A 552 -60.34 -7.57 -49.51
N SER A 553 -59.05 -7.45 -49.22
CA SER A 553 -58.04 -6.91 -50.13
C SER A 553 -57.60 -7.98 -51.11
#